data_AF-A0A3M1DY60-F1
#
_entry.id   AF-A0A3M1DY60-F1
#
_cell.length_a   1.000
_cell.length_b   1.000
_cell.length_c   1.000
_cell.angle_alpha   90.00
_cell.angle_beta   90.00
_cell.angle_gamma   90.00
#
_symmetry.space_group_name_H-M   'P 1'
#
loop_
_entity.id
_entity.type
_entity.pdbx_description
1 polymer ?
#
loop_
_entity_poly.entity_id
_entity_poly.type
_entity_poly.pdbx_seq_one_letter_code
_entity_poly.pdbx_strand_id
1 'polypeptide(L)'
;RVQNMIEAVSGKVQVERLAVHFHDTYGQALANVLAALQTGVSVVDSSVAGLGGCPYAPGASGNLASEDLLYMLKGLGIETGVDLNALVEAGNYICAALGRPSGSKVARALAAKKAD
;
A
#
# COMPACT_ATOMS: atom_id res chain seq x y z
N ARG A 1 9.60 -15.90 4.24
CA ARG A 1 9.57 -15.14 5.52
C ARG A 1 8.14 -14.69 5.85
N VAL A 2 7.48 -13.89 5.02
CA VAL A 2 6.07 -13.49 5.25
C VAL A 2 5.13 -14.70 5.29
N GLN A 3 5.21 -15.58 4.30
CA GLN A 3 4.38 -16.79 4.24
C GLN A 3 4.56 -17.67 5.49
N ASN A 4 5.80 -17.97 5.89
CA ASN A 4 6.08 -18.73 7.11
C ASN A 4 5.52 -18.07 8.38
N MET A 5 5.55 -16.74 8.46
CA MET A 5 4.97 -16.01 9.60
C MET A 5 3.45 -16.16 9.62
N ILE A 6 2.80 -15.98 8.46
CA ILE A 6 1.35 -16.16 8.34
C ILE A 6 0.94 -17.60 8.62
N GLU A 7 1.67 -18.60 8.13
CA GLU A 7 1.43 -20.02 8.42
C GLU A 7 1.51 -20.33 9.93
N ALA A 8 2.49 -19.75 10.63
CA ALA A 8 2.62 -19.92 12.07
C ALA A 8 1.44 -19.31 12.84
N VAL A 9 0.97 -18.13 12.40
CA VAL A 9 -0.19 -17.45 13.02
C VAL A 9 -1.49 -18.15 12.65
N SER A 10 -1.63 -18.63 11.41
CA SER A 10 -2.85 -19.26 10.91
C SER A 10 -3.14 -20.61 11.58
N GLY A 11 -2.11 -21.27 12.11
CA GLY A 11 -2.26 -22.43 13.00
C GLY A 11 -2.93 -22.13 14.35
N LYS A 12 -3.15 -20.84 14.69
CA LYS A 12 -3.81 -20.39 15.93
C LYS A 12 -5.04 -19.51 15.70
N VAL A 13 -5.06 -18.75 14.61
CA VAL A 13 -6.14 -17.82 14.25
C VAL A 13 -6.53 -18.04 12.80
N GLN A 14 -7.81 -18.19 12.51
CA GLN A 14 -8.33 -18.35 11.14
C GLN A 14 -7.83 -17.23 10.21
N VAL A 15 -7.40 -17.58 9.00
CA VAL A 15 -6.76 -16.63 8.05
C VAL A 15 -7.69 -15.48 7.66
N GLU A 16 -9.00 -15.72 7.66
CA GLU A 16 -10.04 -14.73 7.37
C GLU A 16 -10.13 -13.63 8.45
N ARG A 17 -9.50 -13.85 9.61
CA ARG A 17 -9.38 -12.87 10.70
C ARG A 17 -8.01 -12.20 10.77
N LEU A 18 -7.14 -12.46 9.78
CA LEU A 18 -5.81 -11.87 9.71
C LEU A 18 -5.79 -10.72 8.70
N ALA A 19 -5.08 -9.66 9.08
CA ALA A 19 -4.69 -8.57 8.20
C ALA A 19 -3.17 -8.42 8.20
N VAL A 20 -2.62 -7.85 7.13
CA VAL A 20 -1.20 -7.52 7.06
C VAL A 20 -0.98 -6.02 6.89
N HIS A 21 0.04 -5.51 7.57
CA HIS A 21 0.48 -4.11 7.49
C HIS A 21 1.97 -4.10 7.19
N PHE A 22 2.35 -3.57 6.02
CA PHE A 22 3.74 -3.51 5.60
C PHE A 22 4.18 -2.06 5.35
N HIS A 23 5.33 -1.70 5.91
CA HIS A 23 6.02 -0.48 5.55
C HIS A 23 6.84 -0.70 4.28
N ASP A 24 6.94 0.31 3.43
CA ASP A 24 7.70 0.23 2.17
C ASP A 24 9.14 0.75 2.33
N THR A 25 9.68 0.65 3.55
CA THR A 25 10.96 1.26 3.89
C THR A 25 12.09 0.82 2.96
N TYR A 26 12.14 -0.48 2.67
CA TYR A 26 13.13 -1.11 1.79
C TYR A 26 12.55 -1.54 0.43
N GLY A 27 11.42 -0.96 0.01
CA GLY A 27 10.79 -1.28 -1.28
C GLY A 27 10.22 -2.70 -1.37
N GLN A 28 9.88 -3.31 -0.22
CA GLN A 28 9.43 -4.70 -0.16
C GLN A 28 7.92 -4.84 0.08
N ALA A 29 7.19 -3.74 0.31
CA ALA A 29 5.82 -3.85 0.80
C ALA A 29 4.88 -4.55 -0.18
N LEU A 30 4.89 -4.18 -1.47
CA LEU A 30 4.05 -4.83 -2.48
C LEU A 30 4.40 -6.32 -2.67
N ALA A 31 5.69 -6.67 -2.65
CA ALA A 31 6.12 -8.06 -2.75
C ALA A 31 5.65 -8.88 -1.52
N ASN A 32 5.70 -8.29 -0.34
CA ASN A 32 5.20 -8.90 0.89
C ASN A 32 3.67 -9.05 0.87
N VAL A 33 2.93 -8.06 0.35
CA VAL A 33 1.49 -8.16 0.13
C VAL A 33 1.18 -9.31 -0.83
N LEU A 34 1.85 -9.38 -1.98
CA LEU A 34 1.64 -10.47 -2.94
C LEU A 34 1.87 -11.84 -2.30
N ALA A 35 2.95 -11.98 -1.53
CA ALA A 35 3.23 -13.21 -0.79
C ALA A 35 2.16 -13.53 0.27
N ALA A 36 1.58 -12.52 0.93
CA ALA A 36 0.49 -12.69 1.88
C ALA A 36 -0.83 -13.09 1.21
N LEU A 37 -1.19 -12.49 0.08
CA LEU A 37 -2.39 -12.85 -0.69
C LEU A 37 -2.37 -14.33 -1.09
N GLN A 38 -1.20 -14.87 -1.44
CA GLN A 38 -1.01 -16.29 -1.77
C GLN A 38 -1.27 -17.26 -0.61
N THR A 39 -1.34 -16.76 0.63
CA THR A 39 -1.69 -17.56 1.82
C THR A 39 -3.17 -17.51 2.18
N GLY A 40 -3.98 -16.75 1.44
CA GLY A 40 -5.41 -16.56 1.70
C GLY A 40 -5.75 -15.32 2.53
N VAL A 41 -4.76 -14.52 2.95
CA VAL A 41 -5.03 -13.21 3.56
C VAL A 41 -5.71 -12.30 2.55
N SER A 42 -6.80 -11.65 2.95
CA SER A 42 -7.61 -10.78 2.09
C SER A 42 -7.75 -9.34 2.60
N VAL A 43 -7.17 -9.02 3.76
CA VAL A 43 -7.18 -7.66 4.34
C VAL A 43 -5.75 -7.14 4.42
N VAL A 44 -5.51 -5.97 3.82
CA VAL A 44 -4.19 -5.33 3.72
C VAL A 44 -4.31 -3.87 4.09
N ASP A 45 -3.53 -3.45 5.08
CA ASP A 45 -3.44 -2.06 5.50
C ASP A 45 -2.47 -1.29 4.59
N SER A 46 -2.82 -0.05 4.29
CA SER A 46 -2.02 0.88 3.50
C SER A 46 -2.33 2.32 3.89
N SER A 47 -1.59 3.29 3.35
CA SER A 47 -1.83 4.71 3.60
C SER A 47 -1.90 5.49 2.30
N VAL A 48 -2.90 6.37 2.16
CA VAL A 48 -3.05 7.26 1.00
C VAL A 48 -1.73 7.98 0.73
N ALA A 49 -1.32 8.14 -0.53
CA ALA A 49 -0.08 8.79 -0.94
C ALA A 49 1.20 8.27 -0.23
N GLY A 50 1.18 7.08 0.37
CA GLY A 50 2.27 6.57 1.20
C GLY A 50 2.51 7.41 2.45
N LEU A 51 1.47 8.02 3.03
CA LEU A 51 1.60 8.81 4.25
C LEU A 51 2.16 7.96 5.41
N GLY A 52 2.68 8.64 6.43
CA GLY A 52 3.57 8.04 7.42
C GLY A 52 5.04 8.33 7.12
N GLY A 53 5.92 7.70 7.89
CA GLY A 53 7.33 8.09 7.98
C GLY A 53 7.50 9.33 8.87
N CYS A 54 8.55 9.34 9.67
CA CYS A 54 8.83 10.44 10.58
C CYS A 54 9.94 11.31 9.97
N PRO A 55 9.70 12.62 9.73
CA PRO A 55 10.76 13.53 9.25
C PRO A 55 11.93 13.63 10.24
N TYR A 56 11.73 13.25 11.50
CA TYR A 56 12.75 13.22 12.55
C TYR A 56 13.41 11.84 12.74
N ALA A 57 12.98 10.79 12.02
CA ALA A 57 13.58 9.45 12.08
C ALA A 57 14.18 9.09 10.71
N PRO A 58 15.52 9.24 10.55
CA PRO A 58 16.20 8.91 9.31
C PRO A 58 15.93 7.45 8.91
N GLY A 59 15.45 7.23 7.69
CA GLY A 59 15.24 5.89 7.13
C GLY A 59 13.84 5.33 7.27
N ALA A 60 12.86 6.05 7.83
CA ALA A 60 11.47 5.60 7.82
C ALA A 60 10.74 6.01 6.53
N SER A 61 11.04 5.38 5.39
CA SER A 61 10.17 5.42 4.19
C SER A 61 8.86 4.75 4.60
N GLY A 62 7.79 5.53 4.69
CA GLY A 62 6.57 5.25 5.46
C GLY A 62 5.77 4.00 5.09
N ASN A 63 4.44 4.11 5.20
CA ASN A 63 3.56 2.98 4.88
C ASN A 63 3.56 2.67 3.38
N LEU A 64 3.09 1.49 3.01
CA LEU A 64 2.71 1.20 1.63
C LEU A 64 1.67 2.20 1.13
N ALA A 65 1.90 2.79 -0.04
CA ALA A 65 0.95 3.69 -0.68
C ALA A 65 -0.29 2.94 -1.17
N SER A 66 -1.49 3.41 -0.79
CA SER A 66 -2.76 2.77 -1.16
C SER A 66 -2.98 2.73 -2.68
N GLU A 67 -2.55 3.76 -3.41
CA GLU A 67 -2.65 3.83 -4.87
C GLU A 67 -1.77 2.77 -5.56
N ASP A 68 -0.57 2.53 -5.02
CA ASP A 68 0.36 1.53 -5.53
C ASP A 68 -0.19 0.12 -5.28
N LEU A 69 -0.81 -0.11 -4.11
CA LEU A 69 -1.52 -1.34 -3.78
C LEU A 69 -2.71 -1.58 -4.73
N LEU A 70 -3.59 -0.58 -4.88
CA LEU A 70 -4.76 -0.71 -5.76
C LEU A 70 -4.38 -0.96 -7.21
N TYR A 71 -3.33 -0.31 -7.70
CA TYR A 71 -2.84 -0.54 -9.05
C TYR A 71 -2.38 -1.99 -9.25
N MET A 72 -1.64 -2.54 -8.29
CA MET A 72 -1.24 -3.96 -8.32
C MET A 72 -2.46 -4.88 -8.27
N LEU A 73 -3.39 -4.68 -7.34
CA LEU A 73 -4.59 -5.52 -7.18
C LEU A 73 -5.46 -5.50 -8.44
N LYS A 74 -5.67 -4.32 -9.03
CA LYS A 74 -6.38 -4.17 -10.31
C LYS A 74 -5.69 -4.92 -11.44
N GLY A 75 -4.35 -4.83 -11.53
CA GLY A 75 -3.57 -5.57 -12.53
C GLY A 75 -3.63 -7.09 -12.36
N LEU A 76 -3.84 -7.56 -11.13
CA LEU A 76 -4.05 -8.99 -10.79
C LEU A 76 -5.51 -9.43 -10.94
N GLY A 77 -6.44 -8.54 -11.30
CA GLY A 77 -7.87 -8.84 -11.42
C GLY A 77 -8.58 -9.03 -10.08
N ILE A 78 -8.01 -8.53 -8.98
CA ILE A 78 -8.60 -8.59 -7.63
C ILE A 78 -9.48 -7.36 -7.42
N GLU A 79 -10.75 -7.58 -7.11
CA GLU A 79 -11.72 -6.52 -6.83
C GLU A 79 -11.54 -5.96 -5.41
N THR A 80 -11.57 -4.63 -5.30
CA THR A 80 -11.49 -3.92 -4.01
C THR A 80 -12.66 -2.99 -3.75
N GLY A 81 -13.44 -2.66 -4.79
CA GLY A 81 -14.50 -1.65 -4.72
C GLY A 81 -14.02 -0.20 -4.60
N VAL A 82 -12.71 0.07 -4.71
CA VAL A 82 -12.14 1.42 -4.55
C VAL A 82 -11.85 2.07 -5.90
N ASP A 83 -12.31 3.31 -6.10
CA ASP A 83 -11.96 4.13 -7.26
C ASP A 83 -10.54 4.70 -7.11
N LEU A 84 -9.64 4.26 -7.99
CA LEU A 84 -8.24 4.68 -8.00
C LEU A 84 -8.08 6.19 -8.29
N ASN A 85 -8.88 6.77 -9.18
CA ASN A 85 -8.77 8.19 -9.52
C ASN A 85 -9.23 9.06 -8.36
N ALA A 86 -10.36 8.71 -7.73
CA ALA A 86 -10.83 9.42 -6.53
C ALA A 86 -9.82 9.33 -5.37
N LEU A 87 -9.17 8.18 -5.21
CA LEU A 87 -8.11 8.03 -4.21
C LEU A 87 -6.88 8.89 -4.51
N VAL A 88 -6.45 8.96 -5.78
CA VAL A 88 -5.35 9.83 -6.21
C VAL A 88 -5.68 11.30 -5.93
N GLU A 89 -6.92 11.73 -6.14
CA GLU A 89 -7.37 13.09 -5.81
C GLU A 89 -7.28 13.37 -4.31
N ALA A 90 -7.75 12.44 -3.48
CA ALA A 90 -7.62 12.54 -2.02
C ALA A 90 -6.14 12.61 -1.58
N GLY A 91 -5.27 11.80 -2.18
CA GLY A 91 -3.83 11.82 -1.95
C GLY A 91 -3.18 13.14 -2.34
N ASN A 92 -3.54 13.70 -3.49
CA ASN A 92 -3.05 15.00 -3.94
C ASN A 92 -3.48 16.13 -3.01
N TYR A 93 -4.74 16.12 -2.55
CA TYR A 93 -5.26 17.09 -1.60
C TYR A 93 -4.43 17.13 -0.30
N ILE A 94 -4.23 15.97 0.34
CA ILE A 94 -3.51 15.92 1.62
C ILE A 94 -2.01 16.21 1.44
N CYS A 95 -1.40 15.78 0.34
CA CYS A 95 -0.01 16.11 0.01
C CYS A 95 0.19 17.63 -0.16
N ALA A 96 -0.74 18.31 -0.84
CA ALA A 96 -0.71 19.77 -0.97
C ALA A 96 -0.84 20.46 0.39
N ALA A 97 -1.78 20.02 1.23
CA ALA A 97 -1.97 20.57 2.58
C ALA A 97 -0.74 20.39 3.48
N LEU A 98 -0.02 19.28 3.33
CA LEU A 98 1.22 18.98 4.07
C LEU A 98 2.47 19.60 3.44
N GLY A 99 2.37 20.24 2.27
CA GLY A 99 3.52 20.81 1.55
C GLY A 99 4.56 19.77 1.15
N ARG A 100 4.15 18.52 0.85
CA ARG A 100 5.07 17.42 0.49
C ARG A 100 4.57 16.64 -0.71
N PRO A 101 5.45 16.09 -1.57
CA PRO A 101 5.03 15.29 -2.72
C PRO A 101 4.39 13.97 -2.28
N SER A 102 3.60 13.36 -3.16
CA SER A 102 3.06 12.02 -2.96
C SER A 102 4.18 10.97 -2.97
N GLY A 103 4.12 10.04 -2.00
CA GLY A 103 4.99 8.87 -1.94
C GLY A 103 4.57 7.77 -2.91
N SER A 104 3.32 7.79 -3.41
CA SER A 104 2.86 6.84 -4.42
C SER A 104 3.62 7.00 -5.73
N LYS A 105 4.07 5.89 -6.32
CA LYS A 105 4.63 5.87 -7.68
C LYS A 105 3.53 6.03 -8.73
N VAL A 106 2.37 5.40 -8.51
CA VAL A 106 1.22 5.45 -9.41
C VAL A 106 0.64 6.86 -9.50
N ALA A 107 0.38 7.52 -8.37
CA ALA A 107 -0.16 8.88 -8.36
C ALA A 107 0.75 9.86 -9.12
N ARG A 108 2.07 9.75 -8.92
CA ARG A 108 3.05 10.57 -9.65
C ARG A 108 3.05 10.31 -11.15
N ALA A 109 2.98 9.05 -11.57
CA ALA A 109 2.90 8.71 -13.00
C ALA A 109 1.61 9.22 -13.65
N LEU A 110 0.47 9.10 -12.96
CA LEU A 110 -0.82 9.59 -13.45
C LEU A 110 -0.86 11.13 -13.51
N ALA A 111 -0.24 11.81 -12.56
CA ALA A 111 -0.12 13.27 -12.58
C ALA A 111 0.73 13.76 -13.76
N ALA A 112 1.86 13.10 -14.04
CA ALA A 112 2.71 13.43 -15.17
C ALA A 112 1.96 13.26 -16.51
N LYS A 113 1.21 12.16 -16.69
CA LYS A 113 0.42 11.90 -17.89
C LYS A 113 -0.69 12.93 -18.14
N LYS A 114 -1.17 13.63 -17.10
CA LYS A 114 -2.18 14.70 -17.24
C LYS A 114 -1.57 16.05 -17.68
N ALA A 115 -0.25 16.20 -17.61
CA ALA A 115 0.45 17.43 -17.97
C ALA A 115 0.93 17.46 -19.44
N ASP A 116 0.87 16.31 -20.13
CA ASP A 116 1.09 16.15 -21.58
C ASP A 116 -0.22 16.35 -22.36
#